data_AF-A0A366D7H4-F1
#
_entry.id   AF-A0A366D7H4-F1
#
_cell.length_a   1.000
_cell.length_b   1.000
_cell.length_c   1.000
_cell.angle_alpha   90.00
_cell.angle_beta   90.00
_cell.angle_gamma   90.00
#
_symmetry.space_group_name_H-M   'P 1'
#
loop_
_entity.id
_entity.type
_entity.pdbx_description
1 polymer ?
#
loop_
_entity_poly.entity_id
_entity_poly.type
_entity_poly.pdbx_seq_one_letter_code
_entity_poly.pdbx_strand_id
1 'polypeptide(L)'
;MLREAGFVDVAEYQFPTPHTWTVDEFLGFLWSTSYTARIRQDPALAEGFETDLRAQLLACEPSGQLRESIAHYYILGRNPDPARSFS
;
A
#
# COMPACT_ATOMS: atom_id res chain seq x y z
N MET A 1 -14.91 11.33 8.77
CA MET A 1 -13.68 12.13 8.51
C MET A 1 -13.45 13.12 9.66
N LEU A 2 -12.20 13.51 10.00
CA LEU A 2 -11.87 14.30 11.21
C LEU A 2 -12.73 15.57 11.41
N ARG A 3 -13.10 16.26 10.33
CA ARG A 3 -14.03 17.42 10.39
C ARG A 3 -15.42 17.04 10.89
N GLU A 4 -15.96 15.91 10.43
CA GLU A 4 -17.26 15.38 10.85
C GLU A 4 -17.24 14.91 12.31
N ALA A 5 -16.05 14.57 12.82
CA ALA A 5 -15.83 14.24 14.23
C ALA A 5 -15.61 15.48 15.12
N GLY A 6 -15.72 16.70 14.58
CA GLY A 6 -15.65 17.95 15.36
C GLY A 6 -14.25 18.54 15.52
N PHE A 7 -13.22 17.97 14.89
CA PHE A 7 -11.88 18.54 14.91
C PHE A 7 -11.80 19.83 14.07
N VAL A 8 -11.04 20.82 14.55
CA VAL A 8 -10.81 22.09 13.88
C VAL A 8 -9.41 22.12 13.23
N ASP A 9 -9.20 23.03 12.29
CA ASP A 9 -7.93 23.19 11.55
C ASP A 9 -7.42 21.89 10.94
N VAL A 10 -8.35 21.14 10.33
CA VAL A 10 -8.05 19.86 9.72
C VAL A 10 -7.27 20.07 8.42
N ALA A 11 -6.08 19.48 8.35
CA ALA A 11 -5.20 19.52 7.18
C ALA A 11 -4.73 18.11 6.82
N GLU A 12 -4.67 17.84 5.52
CA GLU A 12 -4.11 16.61 4.95
C GLU A 12 -2.74 16.92 4.36
N TYR A 13 -1.78 16.05 4.64
CA TYR A 13 -0.43 16.14 4.12
C TYR A 13 -0.12 14.85 3.38
N GLN A 14 0.22 14.99 2.11
CA GLN A 14 0.59 13.88 1.24
C GLN A 14 2.10 13.93 0.96
N PHE A 15 2.75 12.77 1.02
CA PHE A 15 4.15 12.65 0.68
C PHE A 15 4.40 11.33 -0.08
N PRO A 16 4.85 11.41 -1.35
CA PRO A 16 5.24 10.24 -2.10
C PRO A 16 6.59 9.73 -1.58
N THR A 17 6.65 8.44 -1.27
CA THR A 17 7.88 7.77 -0.84
C THR A 17 8.33 6.80 -1.94
N PRO A 18 9.54 6.94 -2.49
CA PRO A 18 10.08 5.95 -3.41
C PRO A 18 10.26 4.63 -2.67
N HIS A 19 9.82 3.55 -3.29
CA HIS A 19 10.01 2.20 -2.80
C HIS A 19 10.49 1.31 -3.95
N THR A 20 11.34 0.35 -3.64
CA THR A 20 11.83 -0.61 -4.63
C THR A 20 11.65 -1.98 -4.05
N TRP A 21 10.84 -2.79 -4.74
CA TRP A 21 10.64 -4.18 -4.41
C TRP A 21 11.68 -5.03 -5.13
N THR A 22 12.17 -6.05 -4.46
CA THR A 22 12.67 -7.24 -5.15
C THR A 22 11.49 -8.05 -5.69
N VAL A 23 11.75 -8.89 -6.69
CA VAL A 23 10.73 -9.84 -7.20
C VAL A 23 10.18 -10.74 -6.09
N ASP A 24 11.04 -11.17 -5.15
CA ASP A 24 10.63 -12.01 -4.02
C ASP A 24 9.70 -11.27 -3.05
N GLU A 25 10.00 -10.02 -2.71
CA GLU A 25 9.15 -9.21 -1.83
C GLU A 25 7.80 -8.92 -2.47
N PHE A 26 7.77 -8.64 -3.78
CA PHE A 26 6.54 -8.41 -4.51
C PHE A 26 5.65 -9.68 -4.56
N LEU A 27 6.24 -10.85 -4.82
CA LEU A 27 5.51 -12.12 -4.78
C LEU A 27 4.99 -12.43 -3.37
N GLY A 28 5.82 -12.26 -2.35
CA GLY A 28 5.42 -12.42 -0.95
C GLY A 28 4.27 -11.48 -0.57
N PHE A 29 4.34 -10.22 -0.97
CA PHE A 29 3.25 -9.25 -0.79
C PHE A 29 1.97 -9.73 -1.48
N LEU A 30 2.05 -10.14 -2.76
CA LEU A 30 0.91 -10.62 -3.51
C LEU A 30 0.21 -11.82 -2.83
N TRP A 31 0.98 -12.76 -2.25
CA TRP A 31 0.46 -13.89 -1.48
C TRP A 31 -0.17 -13.48 -0.13
N SER A 32 0.29 -12.38 0.47
CA SER A 32 -0.31 -11.83 1.69
C SER A 32 -1.68 -11.18 1.45
N THR A 33 -1.96 -10.77 0.20
CA THR A 33 -3.24 -10.15 -0.17
C THR A 33 -4.34 -11.18 -0.49
N SER A 34 -5.59 -10.73 -0.59
CA SER A 34 -6.71 -11.59 -0.99
C SER A 34 -6.75 -11.89 -2.49
N TYR A 35 -5.95 -11.19 -3.32
CA TYR A 35 -5.96 -11.36 -4.78
C TYR A 35 -5.64 -12.80 -5.21
N THR A 36 -4.80 -13.48 -4.44
CA THR A 36 -4.34 -14.86 -4.70
C THR A 36 -5.21 -15.93 -4.03
N ALA A 37 -6.30 -15.56 -3.36
CA ALA A 37 -7.11 -16.50 -2.58
C ALA A 37 -7.62 -17.69 -3.41
N ARG A 38 -8.00 -17.47 -4.66
CA ARG A 38 -8.45 -18.54 -5.57
C ARG A 38 -7.30 -19.44 -6.03
N ILE A 39 -6.14 -18.86 -6.32
CA ILE A 39 -4.96 -19.61 -6.77
C ILE A 39 -4.47 -20.54 -5.65
N ARG A 40 -4.49 -20.08 -4.40
CA ARG A 40 -4.10 -20.88 -3.23
C ARG A 40 -4.95 -22.12 -2.97
N GLN A 41 -6.15 -22.20 -3.54
CA GLN A 41 -7.03 -23.37 -3.37
C GLN A 41 -6.56 -24.56 -4.21
N ASP A 42 -5.67 -24.34 -5.19
CA ASP A 42 -5.09 -25.38 -6.03
C ASP A 42 -3.54 -25.32 -5.91
N PRO A 43 -2.92 -26.26 -5.16
CA PRO A 43 -1.48 -26.28 -4.97
C PRO A 43 -0.66 -26.43 -6.26
N ALA A 44 -1.18 -27.18 -7.24
CA ALA A 44 -0.48 -27.38 -8.51
C ALA A 44 -0.49 -26.10 -9.36
N LEU A 45 -1.61 -25.36 -9.32
CA LEU A 45 -1.69 -24.05 -9.96
C LEU A 45 -0.82 -23.01 -9.26
N ALA A 46 -0.74 -23.04 -7.93
CA ALA A 46 0.03 -22.07 -7.16
C ALA A 46 1.54 -22.12 -7.45
N GLU A 47 2.13 -23.32 -7.53
CA GLU A 47 3.56 -23.50 -7.82
C GLU A 47 3.93 -23.03 -9.24
N GLY A 48 3.11 -23.41 -10.23
CA GLY A 48 3.28 -22.97 -11.62
C GLY A 48 3.12 -21.46 -11.78
N PHE A 49 2.09 -20.89 -11.13
CA PHE A 49 1.81 -19.47 -11.17
C PHE A 49 2.98 -18.61 -10.65
N GLU A 50 3.58 -18.99 -9.51
CA GLU A 50 4.71 -18.23 -8.97
C GLU A 50 5.93 -18.26 -9.90
N THR A 51 6.24 -19.44 -10.44
CA THR A 51 7.37 -19.63 -11.36
C THR A 51 7.18 -18.78 -12.62
N ASP A 52 5.99 -18.85 -13.22
CA ASP A 52 5.67 -18.11 -14.44
C ASP A 52 5.66 -16.60 -14.19
N LEU A 53 5.06 -16.14 -13.09
CA LEU A 53 5.00 -14.73 -12.75
C LEU A 53 6.40 -14.16 -12.48
N ARG A 54 7.26 -14.90 -11.76
CA ARG A 54 8.66 -14.52 -11.55
C ARG A 54 9.40 -14.36 -12.87
N ALA A 55 9.25 -15.32 -13.79
CA ALA A 55 9.90 -15.27 -15.10
C ALA A 55 9.42 -14.06 -15.92
N GLN A 56 8.12 -13.76 -15.90
CA GLN A 56 7.57 -12.58 -16.59
C GLN A 56 8.06 -11.26 -15.98
N LEU A 57 8.12 -11.15 -14.64
CA LEU A 57 8.62 -9.95 -13.98
C LEU A 57 10.09 -9.68 -14.32
N LEU A 58 10.93 -10.71 -14.32
CA LEU A 58 12.35 -10.59 -14.69
C LEU A 58 12.56 -10.34 -16.19
N ALA A 59 11.67 -10.83 -17.05
CA ALA A 59 11.69 -10.51 -18.46
C ALA A 59 11.36 -9.02 -18.72
N CYS A 60 10.44 -8.46 -17.94
CA CYS A 60 10.06 -7.05 -18.02
C CYS A 60 11.10 -6.11 -17.39
N GLU A 61 11.64 -6.49 -16.22
CA GLU A 61 12.65 -5.71 -15.50
C GLU A 61 13.81 -6.62 -15.07
N PRO A 62 14.84 -6.76 -15.93
CA PRO A 62 15.95 -7.69 -15.70
C PRO A 62 16.77 -7.43 -14.44
N SER A 63 16.75 -6.21 -13.90
CA SER A 63 17.42 -5.92 -12.62
C SER A 63 16.73 -6.57 -11.42
N GLY A 64 15.48 -7.02 -11.60
CA GLY A 64 14.62 -7.51 -10.52
C GLY A 64 14.21 -6.41 -9.52
N GLN A 65 14.46 -5.14 -9.84
CA GLN A 65 14.13 -3.98 -9.01
C GLN A 65 12.85 -3.32 -9.52
N LEU A 66 11.72 -3.67 -8.92
CA LEU A 66 10.40 -3.15 -9.28
C LEU A 66 10.18 -1.83 -8.51
N ARG A 67 10.32 -0.70 -9.21
CA ARG A 67 10.23 0.63 -8.60
C ARG A 67 8.78 1.10 -8.51
N GLU A 68 8.38 1.58 -7.35
CA GLU A 68 7.07 2.15 -7.05
C GLU A 68 7.24 3.49 -6.32
N SER A 69 6.25 4.38 -6.46
CA SER A 69 6.11 5.56 -5.61
C SER A 69 4.86 5.40 -4.75
N ILE A 70 5.03 5.11 -3.47
CA ILE A 70 3.92 4.87 -2.54
C ILE A 70 3.45 6.22 -1.98
N ALA A 71 2.18 6.55 -2.20
CA ALA A 71 1.56 7.74 -1.62
C ALA A 71 1.17 7.47 -0.17
N HIS A 72 1.88 8.10 0.77
CA HIS A 72 1.47 8.15 2.16
C HIS A 72 0.75 9.47 2.42
N TYR A 73 -0.21 9.45 3.32
CA TYR A 73 -0.83 10.66 3.82
C TYR A 73 -1.14 10.55 5.30
N TYR A 74 -1.13 11.69 5.97
CA TYR A 74 -1.71 11.82 7.30
C TYR A 74 -2.67 13.01 7.31
N ILE A 75 -3.70 12.90 8.15
CA ILE A 75 -4.64 13.98 8.40
C ILE A 75 -4.47 14.41 9.86
N LEU A 76 -4.16 15.68 10.08
CA LEU A 76 -4.10 16.28 11.41
C LEU A 76 -5.36 17.09 11.65
N GLY A 77 -5.88 17.06 12.87
CA GLY A 77 -6.93 17.95 13.33
C GLY A 77 -6.66 18.32 14.79
N ARG A 78 -6.94 19.57 15.15
CA ARG A 78 -6.85 20.01 16.54
C ARG A 78 -8.17 19.74 17.24
N ASN A 79 -8.10 19.32 18.51
CA ASN A 79 -9.29 19.31 19.37
C ASN A 79 -9.81 20.76 19.51
N PRO A 80 -11.10 21.03 19.28
CA PRO A 80 -11.68 22.33 19.61
C PRO A 80 -11.49 22.60 21.11
N ASP A 81 -10.79 23.69 21.44
CA ASP A 81 -10.68 24.13 22.82
C ASP A 81 -12.06 24.65 23.29
N PRO A 82 -12.71 24.02 24.29
CA PRO A 82 -14.01 24.47 24.77
C PRO A 82 -13.99 25.91 25.32
N ALA A 83 -12.82 26.44 25.71
CA ALA A 83 -12.67 27.80 26.22
C ALA A 83 -12.60 28.89 25.14
N ARG A 84 -12.44 28.53 23.85
CA ARG A 84 -12.32 29.48 22.73
C ARG A 84 -13.61 29.75 21.96
N SER A 85 -14.71 29.10 22.35
CA SER A 85 -16.02 29.18 21.68
C SER A 85 -16.84 30.44 22.03
N PHE A 86 -16.34 31.29 22.92
CA PHE A 86 -16.95 32.55 23.31
C PHE A 86 -15.93 33.69 23.24
N SER A 87 -15.70 34.21 22.05
CA SER A 87 -15.14 35.55 21.81
C SER A 87 -15.61 36.08 20.46
#